data_AF-A0A3N5RS26-F1
#
_entry.id   AF-A0A3N5RS26-F1
#
_cell.length_a   1.000
_cell.length_b   1.000
_cell.length_c   1.000
_cell.angle_alpha   90.00
_cell.angle_beta   90.00
_cell.angle_gamma   90.00
#
_symmetry.space_group_name_H-M   'P 1'
#
loop_
_entity.id
_entity.type
_entity.pdbx_description
1 polymer ?
#
loop_
_entity_poly.entity_id
_entity_poly.type
_entity_poly.pdbx_seq_one_letter_code
_entity_poly.pdbx_strand_id
1 'polypeptide(L)'
;MGRITRCRLIIVLAVMVTLLLAAGLYSGVMQRTITVIDILIPQSTRLLPPEEHRRVMETSRHDEGNGMPVLYLSGNHYQMGYQHGVLARDRIHLFRLDAYRYMAELIQTAMKLPGWLARLITRPLLYWQTTAYWNTIPPEYLEEARGVADGAGIHPMEVVLVTAIWEMYLVGGCSEFVLTGRMTADGSMIHGYNYDLMAPEHALINPYLAMIFYRPADGIPFSTLNTVGSIGVNAGMSDQGLSIAWDNTHTRDRSLYGGITLPVVPFIITLRRVLEKCKTVDEGIQL
;
A
#
# COMPACT_ATOMS: atom_id res chain seq x y z
N MET A 1 27.31 -20.17 -8.95
CA MET A 1 25.91 -20.59 -8.75
C MET A 1 24.83 -19.62 -9.28
N GLY A 2 25.14 -18.40 -9.77
CA GLY A 2 24.12 -17.42 -10.19
C GLY A 2 23.63 -17.46 -11.66
N ARG A 3 24.34 -18.14 -12.58
CA ARG A 3 23.94 -18.19 -14.02
C ARG A 3 22.83 -19.21 -14.30
N ILE A 4 22.80 -20.32 -13.57
CA ILE A 4 21.85 -21.43 -13.82
C ILE A 4 20.44 -21.06 -13.33
N THR A 5 20.32 -20.33 -12.22
CA THR A 5 19.05 -19.80 -11.69
C THR A 5 18.45 -18.74 -12.61
N ARG A 6 19.29 -17.91 -13.24
CA ARG A 6 18.89 -16.91 -14.24
C ARG A 6 18.27 -17.56 -15.49
N CYS A 7 18.90 -18.60 -16.04
CA CYS A 7 18.35 -19.31 -17.21
C CYS A 7 17.01 -19.99 -16.90
N ARG A 8 16.85 -20.60 -15.72
CA ARG A 8 15.59 -21.25 -15.33
C ARG A 8 14.44 -20.26 -15.18
N LEU A 9 14.70 -19.08 -14.61
CA LEU A 9 13.71 -18.02 -14.48
C LEU A 9 13.30 -17.47 -15.84
N ILE A 10 14.26 -17.24 -16.75
CA ILE A 10 14.01 -16.79 -18.12
C ILE A 10 13.15 -17.80 -18.89
N ILE A 11 13.41 -19.10 -18.73
CA ILE A 11 12.63 -20.15 -19.39
C ILE A 11 11.18 -20.20 -18.86
N VAL A 12 10.98 -20.09 -17.55
CA VAL A 12 9.63 -20.08 -16.96
C VAL A 12 8.83 -18.85 -17.38
N LEU A 13 9.47 -17.68 -17.42
CA LEU A 13 8.87 -16.45 -17.94
C LEU A 13 8.55 -16.55 -19.43
N ALA A 14 9.46 -17.12 -20.23
CA ALA A 14 9.22 -17.33 -21.66
C ALA A 14 8.00 -18.24 -21.86
N VAL A 15 7.87 -19.33 -21.11
CA VAL A 15 6.72 -20.24 -21.20
C VAL A 15 5.42 -19.56 -20.77
N MET A 16 5.41 -18.78 -19.68
CA MET A 16 4.22 -18.01 -19.29
C MET A 16 3.82 -16.98 -20.35
N VAL A 17 4.80 -16.27 -20.92
CA VAL A 17 4.55 -15.29 -21.99
C VAL A 17 4.02 -16.00 -23.24
N THR A 18 4.55 -17.17 -23.61
CA THR A 18 4.02 -17.96 -24.73
C THR A 18 2.58 -18.43 -24.48
N LEU A 19 2.23 -18.83 -23.25
CA LEU A 19 0.87 -19.21 -22.88
C LEU A 19 -0.09 -18.01 -22.90
N LEU A 20 0.37 -16.82 -22.50
CA LEU A 20 -0.41 -15.58 -22.57
C LEU A 20 -0.60 -15.07 -24.01
N LEU A 21 0.42 -15.24 -24.86
CA LEU A 21 0.34 -14.93 -26.30
C LEU A 21 -0.61 -15.90 -27.03
N ALA A 22 -0.61 -17.18 -26.66
CA ALA A 22 -1.55 -18.18 -27.21
C ALA A 22 -3.02 -17.88 -26.86
N ALA A 23 -3.28 -17.07 -25.82
CA ALA A 23 -4.62 -16.67 -25.38
C ALA A 23 -5.17 -15.38 -26.04
N GLY A 24 -4.45 -14.78 -27.00
CA GLY A 24 -5.00 -13.72 -27.87
C GLY A 24 -5.09 -12.30 -27.29
N LEU A 25 -4.42 -11.99 -26.18
CA LEU A 25 -4.40 -10.65 -25.56
C LEU A 25 -3.23 -9.79 -26.09
N TYR A 26 -3.33 -9.26 -27.31
CA TYR A 26 -2.12 -8.92 -28.09
C TYR A 26 -1.57 -7.48 -28.05
N SER A 27 -2.19 -6.50 -27.39
CA SER A 27 -1.65 -5.12 -27.36
C SER A 27 -1.30 -4.60 -25.96
N GLY A 28 -2.16 -4.81 -24.96
CA GLY A 28 -1.88 -4.39 -23.58
C GLY A 28 -0.88 -5.28 -22.83
N VAL A 29 -0.74 -6.54 -23.24
CA VAL A 29 0.13 -7.53 -22.55
C VAL A 29 1.60 -7.31 -22.86
N MET A 30 1.98 -6.81 -24.03
CA MET A 30 3.39 -6.64 -24.38
C MET A 30 4.05 -5.52 -23.57
N GLN A 31 3.36 -4.39 -23.38
CA GLN A 31 3.84 -3.28 -22.55
C GLN A 31 3.88 -3.67 -21.07
N ARG A 32 2.86 -4.41 -20.60
CA ARG A 32 2.86 -5.01 -19.25
C ARG A 32 3.98 -6.03 -19.07
N THR A 33 4.32 -6.82 -20.09
CA THR A 33 5.42 -7.81 -20.03
C THR A 33 6.78 -7.13 -19.88
N ILE A 34 7.01 -5.99 -20.54
CA ILE A 34 8.26 -5.21 -20.38
C ILE A 34 8.34 -4.61 -18.96
N THR A 35 7.24 -4.03 -18.46
CA THR A 35 7.14 -3.53 -17.08
C THR A 35 7.38 -4.66 -16.07
N VAL A 36 6.84 -5.86 -16.31
CA VAL A 36 7.06 -7.05 -15.49
C VAL A 36 8.53 -7.49 -15.52
N ILE A 37 9.23 -7.42 -16.64
CA ILE A 37 10.66 -7.76 -16.73
C ILE A 37 11.50 -6.74 -15.94
N ASP A 38 11.26 -5.43 -16.08
CA ASP A 38 11.97 -4.39 -15.32
C ASP A 38 11.67 -4.42 -13.81
N ILE A 39 10.48 -4.89 -13.44
CA ILE A 39 10.04 -5.13 -12.04
C ILE A 39 10.60 -6.44 -11.46
N LEU A 40 10.86 -7.44 -12.30
CA LEU A 40 11.45 -8.72 -11.89
C LEU A 40 12.97 -8.65 -11.80
N ILE A 41 13.59 -7.64 -12.43
CA ILE A 41 14.98 -7.28 -12.18
C ILE A 41 15.04 -6.62 -10.80
N PRO A 42 15.83 -7.15 -9.84
CA PRO A 42 16.01 -6.50 -8.56
C PRO A 42 16.52 -5.07 -8.78
N GLN A 43 15.65 -4.07 -8.59
CA GLN A 43 16.09 -2.70 -8.40
C GLN A 43 16.98 -2.71 -7.15
N SER A 44 18.26 -2.33 -7.30
CA SER A 44 19.15 -2.23 -6.16
C SER A 44 18.59 -1.17 -5.23
N THR A 45 18.27 -1.55 -3.99
CA THR A 45 17.90 -0.61 -2.94
C THR A 45 19.03 0.40 -2.78
N ARG A 46 18.73 1.68 -2.98
CA ARG A 46 19.72 2.74 -2.81
C ARG A 46 19.93 2.92 -1.31
N LEU A 47 21.08 2.46 -0.83
CA LEU A 47 21.54 2.82 0.51
C LEU A 47 22.02 4.27 0.48
N LEU A 48 21.39 5.12 1.27
CA LEU A 48 21.86 6.49 1.46
C LEU A 48 23.24 6.47 2.11
N PRO A 49 24.17 7.36 1.69
CA PRO A 49 25.43 7.59 2.38
C PRO A 49 25.19 7.85 3.89
N PRO A 50 26.10 7.46 4.80
CA PRO A 50 25.89 7.57 6.25
C PRO A 50 25.54 8.97 6.75
N GLU A 51 26.03 10.03 6.10
CA GLU A 51 25.68 11.41 6.46
C GLU A 51 24.28 11.80 6.02
N GLU A 52 23.87 11.39 4.82
CA GLU A 52 22.52 11.63 4.30
C GLU A 52 21.50 10.83 5.11
N HIS A 53 21.81 9.56 5.42
CA HIS A 53 21.01 8.72 6.32
C HIS A 53 20.78 9.41 7.67
N ARG A 54 21.84 9.85 8.36
CA ARG A 54 21.72 10.52 9.66
C ARG A 54 20.81 11.75 9.57
N ARG A 55 21.05 12.62 8.58
CA ARG A 55 20.26 13.83 8.35
C ARG A 55 18.79 13.55 8.09
N VAL A 56 18.47 12.54 7.28
CA VAL A 56 17.08 12.15 7.02
C VAL A 56 16.43 11.59 8.28
N MET A 57 17.14 10.77 9.05
CA MET A 57 16.59 10.12 10.25
C MET A 57 16.45 11.07 11.45
N GLU A 58 17.22 12.17 11.53
CA GLU A 58 17.18 13.17 12.61
C GLU A 58 15.78 13.73 12.89
N THR A 59 14.92 13.77 11.88
CA THR A 59 13.57 14.33 11.98
C THR A 59 12.47 13.28 12.16
N SER A 60 12.87 12.02 12.34
CA SER A 60 11.97 10.88 12.52
C SER A 60 12.05 10.31 13.93
N ARG A 61 10.97 9.66 14.38
CA ARG A 61 10.92 9.01 15.69
C ARG A 61 10.08 7.75 15.63
N HIS A 62 10.46 6.74 16.41
CA HIS A 62 9.68 5.53 16.63
C HIS A 62 9.45 5.38 18.14
N ASP A 63 8.17 5.38 18.52
CA ASP A 63 7.70 5.14 19.87
C ASP A 63 6.81 3.89 19.89
N GLU A 64 6.40 3.43 21.08
CA GLU A 64 5.37 2.41 21.25
C GLU A 64 4.25 2.95 22.13
N GLY A 65 3.00 2.70 21.75
CA GLY A 65 1.81 3.10 22.49
C GLY A 65 0.80 1.97 22.55
N ASN A 66 0.40 1.55 23.76
CA ASN A 66 -0.55 0.43 23.97
C ASN A 66 -0.19 -0.86 23.20
N GLY A 67 1.10 -1.16 23.05
CA GLY A 67 1.58 -2.33 22.31
C GLY A 67 1.59 -2.18 20.79
N MET A 68 1.30 -0.99 20.26
CA MET A 68 1.34 -0.66 18.84
C MET A 68 2.49 0.31 18.52
N PRO A 69 3.23 0.11 17.41
CA PRO A 69 4.23 1.06 16.95
C PRO A 69 3.62 2.42 16.61
N VAL A 70 4.32 3.48 16.99
CA VAL A 70 3.99 4.86 16.63
C VAL A 70 5.15 5.47 15.86
N LEU A 71 4.95 5.80 14.59
CA LEU A 71 5.98 6.34 13.72
C LEU A 71 5.73 7.83 13.49
N TYR A 72 6.76 8.65 13.64
CA TYR A 72 6.74 10.06 13.30
C TYR A 72 7.68 10.28 12.12
N LEU A 73 7.12 10.73 11.01
CA LEU A 73 7.78 10.89 9.73
C LEU A 73 7.70 12.36 9.31
N SER A 74 8.77 12.90 8.73
CA SER A 74 8.75 14.26 8.21
C SER A 74 9.72 14.50 7.07
N GLY A 75 9.42 15.51 6.24
CA GLY A 75 10.22 15.89 5.08
C GLY A 75 9.46 15.72 3.77
N ASN A 76 10.19 15.64 2.66
CA ASN A 76 9.58 15.30 1.38
C ASN A 76 9.13 13.82 1.35
N HIS A 77 8.34 13.46 0.35
CA HIS A 77 7.79 12.11 0.20
C HIS A 77 8.84 10.99 0.28
N TYR A 78 9.96 11.14 -0.43
CA TYR A 78 11.05 10.16 -0.38
C TYR A 78 11.64 10.03 1.04
N GLN A 79 11.88 11.15 1.73
CA GLN A 79 12.43 11.16 3.09
C GLN A 79 11.47 10.48 4.08
N MET A 80 10.18 10.82 4.04
CA MET A 80 9.17 10.18 4.89
C MET A 80 9.07 8.68 4.62
N GLY A 81 9.09 8.28 3.34
CA GLY A 81 9.12 6.88 2.96
C GLY A 81 10.37 6.18 3.49
N TYR A 82 11.56 6.78 3.33
CA TYR A 82 12.81 6.23 3.81
C TYR A 82 12.82 6.03 5.32
N GLN A 83 12.36 7.02 6.07
CA GLN A 83 12.18 6.93 7.51
C GLN A 83 11.22 5.79 7.89
N HIS A 84 10.07 5.68 7.23
CA HIS A 84 9.12 4.58 7.46
C HIS A 84 9.79 3.22 7.22
N GLY A 85 10.47 3.05 6.09
CA GLY A 85 11.18 1.83 5.75
C GLY A 85 12.26 1.46 6.76
N VAL A 86 13.03 2.44 7.25
CA VAL A 86 14.08 2.21 8.26
C VAL A 86 13.48 1.85 9.63
N LEU A 87 12.53 2.64 10.12
CA LEU A 87 11.95 2.48 11.46
C LEU A 87 11.12 1.19 11.59
N ALA A 88 10.48 0.76 10.50
CA ALA A 88 9.63 -0.42 10.49
C ALA A 88 10.25 -1.62 9.72
N ARG A 89 11.54 -1.58 9.40
CA ARG A 89 12.22 -2.58 8.54
C ARG A 89 11.85 -4.01 8.89
N ASP A 90 12.07 -4.41 10.14
CA ASP A 90 11.86 -5.79 10.58
C ASP A 90 10.38 -6.19 10.50
N ARG A 91 9.48 -5.30 10.91
CA ARG A 91 8.02 -5.52 10.82
C ARG A 91 7.55 -5.62 9.37
N ILE A 92 8.11 -4.83 8.45
CA ILE A 92 7.83 -4.91 7.02
C ILE A 92 8.29 -6.26 6.44
N HIS A 93 9.49 -6.75 6.80
CA HIS A 93 9.96 -8.06 6.33
C HIS A 93 9.11 -9.21 6.89
N LEU A 94 8.74 -9.14 8.16
CA LEU A 94 7.83 -10.13 8.78
C LEU A 94 6.44 -10.09 8.12
N PHE A 95 5.88 -8.91 7.91
CA PHE A 95 4.58 -8.77 7.27
C PHE A 95 4.59 -9.38 5.86
N ARG A 96 5.64 -9.08 5.07
CA ARG A 96 5.80 -9.66 3.73
C ARG A 96 5.83 -11.18 3.77
N LEU A 97 6.57 -11.78 4.72
CA LEU A 97 6.65 -13.23 4.86
C LEU A 97 5.26 -13.83 5.15
N ASP A 98 4.54 -13.28 6.11
CA ASP A 98 3.23 -13.78 6.51
C ASP A 98 2.15 -13.52 5.47
N ALA A 99 2.16 -12.35 4.82
CA ALA A 99 1.27 -12.04 3.70
C ALA A 99 1.49 -12.99 2.52
N TYR A 100 2.74 -13.28 2.12
CA TYR A 100 3.01 -14.23 1.04
C TYR A 100 2.60 -15.66 1.37
N ARG A 101 2.77 -16.08 2.63
CA ARG A 101 2.30 -17.39 3.10
C ARG A 101 0.78 -17.48 3.00
N TYR A 102 0.08 -16.49 3.54
CA TYR A 102 -1.38 -16.40 3.47
C TYR A 102 -1.90 -16.41 2.03
N MET A 103 -1.34 -15.58 1.16
CA MET A 103 -1.75 -15.52 -0.25
C MET A 103 -1.46 -16.82 -0.99
N ALA A 104 -0.36 -17.52 -0.66
CA ALA A 104 -0.08 -18.82 -1.25
C ALA A 104 -1.10 -19.88 -0.82
N GLU A 105 -1.55 -19.88 0.44
CA GLU A 105 -2.60 -20.78 0.94
C GLU A 105 -3.96 -20.48 0.29
N LEU A 106 -4.28 -19.19 0.10
CA LEU A 106 -5.49 -18.77 -0.61
C LEU A 106 -5.47 -19.23 -2.08
N ILE A 107 -4.36 -19.01 -2.79
CA ILE A 107 -4.17 -19.46 -4.17
C ILE A 107 -4.22 -20.99 -4.27
N GLN A 108 -3.56 -21.68 -3.34
CA GLN A 108 -3.58 -23.14 -3.27
C GLN A 108 -5.02 -23.66 -3.20
N THR A 109 -5.83 -23.05 -2.35
CA THR A 109 -7.23 -23.44 -2.11
C THR A 109 -8.12 -23.08 -3.30
N ALA A 110 -8.05 -21.84 -3.79
CA ALA A 110 -8.87 -21.34 -4.89
C ALA A 110 -8.59 -22.07 -6.21
N MET A 111 -7.32 -22.36 -6.51
CA MET A 111 -6.90 -22.99 -7.77
C MET A 111 -6.70 -24.51 -7.65
N LYS A 112 -6.90 -25.11 -6.46
CA LYS A 112 -6.67 -26.54 -6.17
C LYS A 112 -5.27 -27.03 -6.60
N LEU A 113 -4.25 -26.21 -6.36
CA LEU A 113 -2.87 -26.49 -6.75
C LEU A 113 -2.09 -27.22 -5.63
N PRO A 114 -1.02 -27.95 -5.95
CA PRO A 114 -0.05 -28.35 -4.93
C PRO A 114 0.59 -27.14 -4.25
N GLY A 115 0.80 -27.17 -2.93
CA GLY A 115 1.30 -26.02 -2.17
C GLY A 115 2.69 -25.52 -2.58
N TRP A 116 3.56 -26.36 -3.17
CA TRP A 116 4.84 -25.89 -3.72
C TRP A 116 4.63 -25.03 -4.98
N LEU A 117 3.64 -25.37 -5.81
CA LEU A 117 3.32 -24.64 -7.04
C LEU A 117 2.63 -23.32 -6.69
N ALA A 118 1.67 -23.34 -5.75
CA ALA A 118 1.05 -22.12 -5.24
C ALA A 118 2.10 -21.13 -4.72
N ARG A 119 3.03 -21.57 -3.86
CA ARG A 119 4.14 -20.75 -3.36
C ARG A 119 5.04 -20.20 -4.47
N LEU A 120 5.29 -20.99 -5.52
CA LEU A 120 6.10 -20.56 -6.66
C LEU A 120 5.42 -19.44 -7.47
N ILE A 121 4.10 -19.55 -7.70
CA ILE A 121 3.37 -18.60 -8.57
C ILE A 121 2.86 -17.36 -7.83
N THR A 122 2.72 -17.41 -6.50
CA THR A 122 2.09 -16.35 -5.70
C THR A 122 2.75 -14.99 -5.93
N ARG A 123 4.06 -14.90 -5.75
CA ARG A 123 4.77 -13.61 -5.90
C ARG A 123 4.73 -13.05 -7.32
N PRO A 124 5.04 -13.83 -8.38
CA PRO A 124 4.86 -13.37 -9.76
C PRO A 124 3.43 -12.92 -10.08
N LEU A 125 2.42 -13.65 -9.61
CA LEU A 125 1.02 -13.32 -9.84
C LEU A 125 0.65 -11.98 -9.18
N LEU A 126 1.00 -11.82 -7.91
CA LEU A 126 0.73 -10.59 -7.16
C LEU A 126 1.44 -9.40 -7.82
N TYR A 127 2.73 -9.52 -8.14
CA TYR A 127 3.47 -8.46 -8.83
C TYR A 127 2.83 -8.12 -10.18
N TRP A 128 2.42 -9.12 -10.97
CA TRP A 128 1.76 -8.89 -12.25
C TRP A 128 0.47 -8.07 -12.08
N GLN A 129 -0.37 -8.43 -11.11
CA GLN A 129 -1.58 -7.66 -10.84
C GLN A 129 -1.26 -6.25 -10.32
N THR A 130 -0.26 -6.10 -9.45
CA THR A 130 0.17 -4.80 -8.92
C THR A 130 0.71 -3.86 -10.00
N THR A 131 1.27 -4.38 -11.10
CA THR A 131 1.79 -3.52 -12.19
C THR A 131 0.73 -2.60 -12.79
N ALA A 132 -0.55 -2.95 -12.68
CA ALA A 132 -1.66 -2.11 -13.15
C ALA A 132 -1.74 -0.76 -12.41
N TYR A 133 -1.25 -0.69 -11.17
CA TYR A 133 -1.32 0.50 -10.32
C TYR A 133 -0.08 1.40 -10.41
N TRP A 134 1.05 0.87 -10.90
CA TRP A 134 2.31 1.61 -10.89
C TRP A 134 2.22 2.96 -11.61
N ASN A 135 1.58 2.99 -12.78
CA ASN A 135 1.44 4.21 -13.57
C ASN A 135 0.23 5.06 -13.18
N THR A 136 -0.60 4.59 -12.25
CA THR A 136 -1.78 5.36 -11.82
C THR A 136 -1.50 6.18 -10.58
N ILE A 137 -0.62 5.70 -9.69
CA ILE A 137 -0.20 6.40 -8.48
C ILE A 137 0.58 7.69 -8.84
N PRO A 138 0.22 8.85 -8.24
CA PRO A 138 0.93 10.09 -8.46
C PRO A 138 2.45 9.98 -8.17
N PRO A 139 3.31 10.66 -8.94
CA PRO A 139 4.76 10.52 -8.83
C PRO A 139 5.32 10.73 -7.43
N GLU A 140 4.77 11.67 -6.67
CA GLU A 140 5.19 11.97 -5.30
C GLU A 140 5.00 10.78 -4.36
N TYR A 141 3.91 10.02 -4.50
CA TYR A 141 3.66 8.82 -3.72
C TYR A 141 4.51 7.63 -4.19
N LEU A 142 4.86 7.56 -5.48
CA LEU A 142 5.85 6.59 -5.97
C LEU A 142 7.25 6.89 -5.41
N GLU A 143 7.61 8.15 -5.19
CA GLU A 143 8.85 8.52 -4.51
C GLU A 143 8.81 8.13 -3.01
N GLU A 144 7.66 8.26 -2.33
CA GLU A 144 7.47 7.71 -0.98
C GLU A 144 7.63 6.17 -0.98
N ALA A 145 7.05 5.47 -1.96
CA ALA A 145 7.20 4.03 -2.11
C ALA A 145 8.66 3.60 -2.31
N ARG A 146 9.42 4.36 -3.11
CA ARG A 146 10.87 4.16 -3.29
C ARG A 146 11.63 4.41 -1.99
N GLY A 147 11.29 5.44 -1.25
CA GLY A 147 11.84 5.70 0.08
C GLY A 147 11.63 4.49 1.01
N VAL A 148 10.40 4.00 1.15
CA VAL A 148 10.09 2.81 1.98
C VAL A 148 10.92 1.62 1.54
N ALA A 149 11.02 1.40 0.22
CA ALA A 149 11.78 0.31 -0.35
C ALA A 149 13.27 0.38 -0.02
N ASP A 150 13.89 1.53 -0.18
CA ASP A 150 15.30 1.78 0.15
C ASP A 150 15.55 1.65 1.66
N GLY A 151 14.65 2.22 2.46
CA GLY A 151 14.71 2.21 3.92
C GLY A 151 14.53 0.82 4.53
N ALA A 152 13.72 -0.04 3.92
CA ALA A 152 13.49 -1.41 4.38
C ALA A 152 14.40 -2.43 3.67
N GLY A 153 15.02 -2.10 2.54
CA GLY A 153 15.78 -3.03 1.73
C GLY A 153 14.89 -4.02 0.96
N ILE A 154 13.79 -3.53 0.37
CA ILE A 154 12.82 -4.33 -0.40
C ILE A 154 12.62 -3.74 -1.81
N HIS A 155 11.86 -4.43 -2.66
CA HIS A 155 11.53 -3.91 -3.98
C HIS A 155 10.37 -2.89 -3.89
N PRO A 156 10.37 -1.76 -4.61
CA PRO A 156 9.30 -0.76 -4.53
C PRO A 156 7.90 -1.30 -4.89
N MET A 157 7.83 -2.31 -5.74
CA MET A 157 6.55 -2.99 -6.02
C MET A 157 5.95 -3.69 -4.80
N GLU A 158 6.74 -4.03 -3.78
CA GLU A 158 6.20 -4.57 -2.52
C GLU A 158 5.37 -3.50 -1.79
N VAL A 159 5.83 -2.25 -1.83
CA VAL A 159 5.16 -1.10 -1.22
C VAL A 159 3.87 -0.77 -1.97
N VAL A 160 3.90 -0.83 -3.30
CA VAL A 160 2.69 -0.67 -4.11
C VAL A 160 1.73 -1.84 -3.91
N LEU A 161 2.24 -3.08 -3.79
CA LEU A 161 1.43 -4.26 -3.54
C LEU A 161 0.68 -4.16 -2.22
N VAL A 162 1.36 -3.84 -1.12
CA VAL A 162 0.70 -3.69 0.19
C VAL A 162 -0.25 -2.49 0.23
N THR A 163 0.01 -1.46 -0.57
CA THR A 163 -0.90 -0.31 -0.72
C THR A 163 -2.17 -0.68 -1.49
N ALA A 164 -2.05 -1.47 -2.56
CA ALA A 164 -3.18 -1.87 -3.40
C ALA A 164 -3.89 -3.16 -2.95
N ILE A 165 -3.36 -3.89 -1.95
CA ILE A 165 -3.88 -5.22 -1.62
C ILE A 165 -5.36 -5.18 -1.21
N TRP A 166 -5.80 -4.11 -0.54
CA TRP A 166 -7.15 -3.92 -0.04
C TRP A 166 -8.21 -3.86 -1.14
N GLU A 167 -7.88 -3.27 -2.29
CA GLU A 167 -8.78 -3.21 -3.45
C GLU A 167 -8.71 -4.45 -4.33
N MET A 168 -7.56 -5.14 -4.37
CA MET A 168 -7.34 -6.34 -5.19
C MET A 168 -8.04 -7.56 -4.62
N TYR A 169 -8.10 -7.64 -3.29
CA TYR A 169 -8.57 -8.81 -2.56
C TYR A 169 -9.56 -8.43 -1.47
N LEU A 170 -10.43 -7.44 -1.70
CA LEU A 170 -11.44 -6.96 -0.74
C LEU A 170 -11.97 -8.10 0.16
N VAL A 171 -11.63 -8.06 1.44
CA VAL A 171 -12.23 -8.89 2.49
C VAL A 171 -12.45 -8.00 3.71
N GLY A 172 -13.69 -7.60 3.95
CA GLY A 172 -14.01 -6.86 5.17
C GLY A 172 -15.45 -6.39 5.23
N GLY A 173 -16.01 -6.39 6.44
CA GLY A 173 -17.09 -5.50 6.83
C GLY A 173 -16.49 -4.21 7.39
N CYS A 174 -17.22 -3.11 7.27
CA CYS A 174 -16.85 -1.86 7.92
C CYS A 174 -18.12 -1.31 8.58
N SER A 175 -17.97 -0.54 9.65
CA SER A 175 -19.05 0.31 10.14
C SER A 175 -18.47 1.63 10.63
N GLU A 176 -19.18 2.70 10.30
CA GLU A 176 -18.82 4.04 10.68
C GLU A 176 -20.01 4.81 11.28
N PHE A 177 -19.70 5.75 12.16
CA PHE A 177 -20.69 6.70 12.66
C PHE A 177 -20.04 8.04 12.97
N VAL A 178 -20.81 9.11 12.82
CA VAL A 178 -20.42 10.46 13.21
C VAL A 178 -21.49 11.05 14.13
N LEU A 179 -21.07 11.51 15.32
CA LEU A 179 -21.89 12.28 16.25
C LEU A 179 -21.34 13.70 16.35
N THR A 180 -22.22 14.70 16.35
CA THR A 180 -21.83 16.12 16.42
C THR A 180 -22.90 16.97 17.10
N GLY A 181 -22.51 18.16 17.58
CA GLY A 181 -23.41 19.15 18.16
C GLY A 181 -24.18 18.60 19.35
N ARG A 182 -25.51 18.66 19.32
CA ARG A 182 -26.36 18.18 20.43
C ARG A 182 -26.26 16.68 20.73
N MET A 183 -25.60 15.89 19.86
CA MET A 183 -25.40 14.45 20.05
C MET A 183 -24.17 14.14 20.93
N THR A 184 -23.36 15.14 21.28
CA THR A 184 -22.17 15.02 22.13
C THR A 184 -22.26 15.98 23.32
N ALA A 185 -21.53 15.69 24.41
CA ALA A 185 -21.68 16.40 25.68
C ALA A 185 -21.24 17.89 25.61
N ASP A 186 -20.29 18.20 24.73
CA ASP A 186 -19.66 19.51 24.59
C ASP A 186 -19.81 20.10 23.17
N GLY A 187 -20.58 19.44 22.30
CA GLY A 187 -20.75 19.85 20.90
C GLY A 187 -19.61 19.42 19.96
N SER A 188 -18.57 18.74 20.47
CA SER A 188 -17.48 18.21 19.66
C SER A 188 -17.94 17.12 18.68
N MET A 189 -17.14 16.85 17.66
CA MET A 189 -17.36 15.75 16.73
C MET A 189 -16.70 14.46 17.25
N ILE A 190 -17.45 13.36 17.24
CA ILE A 190 -16.93 12.01 17.44
C ILE A 190 -17.14 11.24 16.15
N HIS A 191 -16.04 10.81 15.54
CA HIS A 191 -16.04 9.92 14.38
C HIS A 191 -15.53 8.54 14.81
N GLY A 192 -16.40 7.54 14.76
CA GLY A 192 -16.07 6.16 15.09
C GLY A 192 -16.02 5.30 13.83
N TYR A 193 -15.02 4.42 13.76
CA TYR A 193 -14.80 3.50 12.65
C TYR A 193 -14.28 2.16 13.16
N ASN A 194 -14.79 1.05 12.61
CA ASN A 194 -14.18 -0.27 12.74
C ASN A 194 -13.98 -0.92 11.36
N TYR A 195 -12.97 -1.79 11.30
CA TYR A 195 -12.72 -2.66 10.17
C TYR A 195 -12.84 -4.11 10.63
N ASP A 196 -13.76 -4.86 10.03
CA ASP A 196 -14.11 -6.21 10.46
C ASP A 196 -13.21 -7.26 9.79
N LEU A 197 -12.57 -8.06 10.64
CA LEU A 197 -11.87 -9.26 10.22
C LEU A 197 -12.87 -10.41 10.09
N MET A 198 -13.33 -10.65 8.86
CA MET A 198 -14.39 -11.62 8.57
C MET A 198 -14.03 -13.08 8.87
N ALA A 199 -12.75 -13.39 9.08
CA ALA A 199 -12.26 -14.71 9.42
C ALA A 199 -11.05 -14.61 10.36
N PRO A 200 -10.83 -15.57 11.28
CA PRO A 200 -9.71 -15.54 12.23
C PRO A 200 -8.34 -15.37 11.59
N GLU A 201 -8.13 -15.96 10.41
CA GLU A 201 -6.89 -15.85 9.63
C GLU A 201 -6.58 -14.41 9.20
N HIS A 202 -7.59 -13.54 9.06
CA HIS A 202 -7.35 -12.13 8.71
C HIS A 202 -6.69 -11.35 9.86
N ALA A 203 -6.70 -11.87 11.10
CA ALA A 203 -5.99 -11.29 12.23
C ALA A 203 -4.46 -11.28 12.06
N LEU A 204 -3.94 -11.92 11.00
CA LEU A 204 -2.53 -11.81 10.60
C LEU A 204 -2.07 -10.35 10.47
N ILE A 205 -2.97 -9.40 10.15
CA ILE A 205 -2.58 -8.00 9.95
C ILE A 205 -2.28 -7.27 11.26
N ASN A 206 -2.84 -7.73 12.40
CA ASN A 206 -2.83 -7.00 13.67
C ASN A 206 -1.42 -6.66 14.16
N PRO A 207 -0.42 -7.57 14.12
CA PRO A 207 0.95 -7.27 14.56
C PRO A 207 1.68 -6.25 13.67
N TYR A 208 1.12 -5.91 12.52
CA TYR A 208 1.73 -5.06 11.51
C TYR A 208 1.05 -3.70 11.38
N LEU A 209 0.03 -3.42 12.19
CA LEU A 209 -0.58 -2.10 12.31
C LEU A 209 0.37 -1.15 13.05
N ALA A 210 0.39 0.11 12.62
CA ALA A 210 1.09 1.20 13.26
C ALA A 210 0.26 2.47 13.19
N MET A 211 0.37 3.32 14.22
CA MET A 211 -0.06 4.70 14.14
C MET A 211 1.06 5.52 13.49
N ILE A 212 0.79 6.16 12.36
CA ILE A 212 1.81 6.85 11.57
C ILE A 212 1.43 8.32 11.46
N PHE A 213 2.27 9.18 12.01
CA PHE A 213 2.18 10.63 11.92
C PHE A 213 3.09 11.13 10.81
N TYR A 214 2.51 11.82 9.84
CA TYR A 214 3.20 12.41 8.71
C TYR A 214 3.24 13.93 8.86
N ARG A 215 4.42 14.51 8.67
CA ARG A 215 4.63 15.95 8.54
C ARG A 215 5.33 16.24 7.19
N PRO A 216 4.57 16.25 6.08
CA PRO A 216 5.12 16.53 4.76
C PRO A 216 5.72 17.94 4.72
N ALA A 217 6.79 18.10 3.95
CA ALA A 217 7.39 19.42 3.69
C ALA A 217 6.48 20.32 2.84
N ASP A 218 5.61 19.71 2.02
CA ASP A 218 4.66 20.40 1.15
C ASP A 218 3.27 19.71 1.23
N GLY A 219 2.57 19.97 2.32
CA GLY A 219 1.24 19.42 2.59
C GLY A 219 0.79 19.66 4.02
N ILE A 220 -0.42 19.20 4.32
CA ILE A 220 -1.02 19.25 5.64
C ILE A 220 -0.50 18.06 6.45
N PRO A 221 -0.01 18.26 7.69
CA PRO A 221 0.31 17.16 8.58
C PRO A 221 -0.94 16.31 8.86
N PHE A 222 -0.77 15.00 8.91
CA PHE A 222 -1.88 14.09 9.17
C PHE A 222 -1.39 12.83 9.87
N SER A 223 -2.32 12.03 10.35
CA SER A 223 -2.04 10.74 10.97
C SER A 223 -2.97 9.66 10.46
N THR A 224 -2.49 8.43 10.45
CA THR A 224 -3.28 7.26 10.04
C THR A 224 -2.91 6.03 10.85
N LEU A 225 -3.91 5.22 11.16
CA LEU A 225 -3.71 3.84 11.56
C LEU A 225 -3.66 2.99 10.28
N ASN A 226 -2.52 2.38 9.97
CA ASN A 226 -2.35 1.56 8.77
C ASN A 226 -1.31 0.45 9.00
N THR A 227 -1.21 -0.50 8.07
CA THR A 227 -0.14 -1.49 8.08
C THR A 227 1.19 -0.86 7.69
N VAL A 228 2.27 -1.25 8.35
CA VAL A 228 3.63 -0.83 7.98
C VAL A 228 3.97 -1.21 6.54
N GLY A 229 4.71 -0.36 5.86
CA GLY A 229 5.08 -0.51 4.45
C GLY A 229 4.01 -0.03 3.47
N SER A 230 2.79 0.31 3.90
CA SER A 230 1.79 1.01 3.08
C SER A 230 2.04 2.53 3.10
N ILE A 231 1.77 3.19 1.98
CA ILE A 231 1.91 4.66 1.83
C ILE A 231 0.57 5.40 1.73
N GLY A 232 -0.54 4.65 1.74
CA GLY A 232 -1.89 5.21 1.75
C GLY A 232 -2.41 5.51 3.16
N VAL A 233 -3.66 5.94 3.23
CA VAL A 233 -4.41 6.14 4.48
C VAL A 233 -5.53 5.11 4.53
N ASN A 234 -5.61 4.36 5.64
CA ASN A 234 -6.75 3.49 5.89
C ASN A 234 -7.81 4.29 6.66
N ALA A 235 -7.61 4.56 7.95
CA ALA A 235 -8.37 5.58 8.69
C ALA A 235 -7.42 6.62 9.27
N GLY A 236 -7.84 7.88 9.36
CA GLY A 236 -6.95 8.94 9.79
C GLY A 236 -7.59 10.30 10.01
N MET A 237 -6.74 11.26 10.37
CA MET A 237 -7.13 12.66 10.52
C MET A 237 -5.99 13.61 10.16
N SER A 238 -6.34 14.79 9.64
CA SER A 238 -5.41 15.86 9.31
C SER A 238 -5.39 16.98 10.37
N ASP A 239 -4.33 17.76 10.38
CA ASP A 239 -4.14 18.93 11.25
C ASP A 239 -5.09 20.10 10.90
N GLN A 240 -5.91 19.95 9.86
CA GLN A 240 -7.02 20.85 9.54
C GLN A 240 -8.36 20.37 10.12
N GLY A 241 -8.36 19.29 10.90
CA GLY A 241 -9.57 18.74 11.53
C GLY A 241 -10.42 17.86 10.61
N LEU A 242 -9.91 17.49 9.42
CA LEU A 242 -10.54 16.46 8.61
C LEU A 242 -10.30 15.10 9.24
N SER A 243 -11.35 14.30 9.37
CA SER A 243 -11.26 12.89 9.76
C SER A 243 -11.84 12.05 8.64
N ILE A 244 -11.15 10.98 8.27
CA ILE A 244 -11.54 10.11 7.16
C ILE A 244 -11.46 8.64 7.56
N ALA A 245 -12.44 7.89 7.09
CA ALA A 245 -12.53 6.45 7.14
C ALA A 245 -13.18 5.97 5.82
N TRP A 246 -13.36 4.67 5.65
CA TRP A 246 -13.94 4.12 4.42
C TRP A 246 -14.72 2.84 4.66
N ASP A 247 -15.85 2.78 3.96
CA ASP A 247 -16.69 1.61 3.84
C ASP A 247 -16.69 1.13 2.39
N ASN A 248 -16.68 -0.20 2.22
CA ASN A 248 -16.73 -0.80 0.91
C ASN A 248 -18.14 -0.75 0.33
N THR A 249 -18.23 -0.29 -0.92
CA THR A 249 -19.48 -0.34 -1.67
C THR A 249 -19.25 -0.82 -3.10
N HIS A 250 -20.28 -1.45 -3.67
CA HIS A 250 -20.31 -1.83 -5.08
C HIS A 250 -21.33 -0.95 -5.80
N THR A 251 -20.85 -0.01 -6.61
CA THR A 251 -21.77 0.73 -7.47
C THR A 251 -22.26 -0.15 -8.62
N ARG A 252 -23.58 -0.11 -8.85
CA ARG A 252 -24.21 -0.67 -10.06
C ARG A 252 -24.40 0.39 -11.14
N ASP A 253 -24.21 1.67 -10.80
CA ASP A 253 -24.37 2.80 -11.68
C ASP A 253 -23.00 3.38 -12.06
N ARG A 254 -22.61 3.15 -13.32
CA ARG A 254 -21.35 3.67 -13.86
C ARG A 254 -21.40 5.17 -14.16
N SER A 255 -22.59 5.79 -14.16
CA SER A 255 -22.73 7.23 -14.36
C SER A 255 -22.09 8.04 -13.22
N LEU A 256 -21.96 7.44 -12.03
CA LEU A 256 -21.24 8.02 -10.89
C LEU A 256 -19.75 8.27 -11.17
N TYR A 257 -19.19 7.63 -12.19
CA TYR A 257 -17.82 7.91 -12.64
C TYR A 257 -17.73 9.10 -13.61
N GLY A 258 -18.87 9.63 -14.05
CA GLY A 258 -18.94 10.77 -14.95
C GLY A 258 -18.36 12.03 -14.30
N GLY A 259 -17.42 12.68 -14.99
CA GLY A 259 -16.78 13.90 -14.49
C GLY A 259 -15.54 13.68 -13.63
N ILE A 260 -15.18 12.43 -13.29
CA ILE A 260 -13.89 12.12 -12.67
C ILE A 260 -12.78 12.37 -13.71
N THR A 261 -11.96 13.38 -13.45
CA THR A 261 -10.86 13.78 -14.34
C THR A 261 -9.49 13.28 -13.86
N LEU A 262 -9.41 12.84 -12.60
CA LEU A 262 -8.18 12.35 -12.01
C LEU A 262 -7.90 10.89 -12.39
N PRO A 263 -6.62 10.47 -12.41
CA PRO A 263 -6.26 9.07 -12.59
C PRO A 263 -6.88 8.19 -11.51
N VAL A 264 -7.33 6.99 -11.91
CA VAL A 264 -7.83 5.97 -10.99
C VAL A 264 -6.68 5.37 -10.21
N VAL A 265 -6.59 5.69 -8.92
CA VAL A 265 -5.55 5.22 -7.98
C VAL A 265 -6.14 4.22 -6.98
N PRO A 266 -5.30 3.45 -6.25
CA PRO A 266 -5.76 2.74 -5.07
C PRO A 266 -6.56 3.67 -4.15
N PHE A 267 -7.73 3.27 -3.68
CA PHE A 267 -8.62 4.18 -2.93
C PHE A 267 -7.93 4.78 -1.70
N ILE A 268 -7.07 4.03 -0.99
CA ILE A 268 -6.31 4.55 0.15
C ILE A 268 -5.31 5.66 -0.21
N ILE A 269 -4.88 5.74 -1.48
CA ILE A 269 -4.11 6.88 -1.99
C ILE A 269 -5.02 8.10 -2.19
N THR A 270 -6.27 7.92 -2.61
CA THR A 270 -7.24 9.02 -2.63
C THR A 270 -7.48 9.57 -1.22
N LEU A 271 -7.70 8.69 -0.23
CA LEU A 271 -7.87 9.11 1.17
C LEU A 271 -6.64 9.87 1.69
N ARG A 272 -5.43 9.39 1.32
CA ARG A 272 -4.16 10.09 1.61
C ARG A 272 -4.12 11.48 1.00
N ARG A 273 -4.54 11.65 -0.25
CA ARG A 273 -4.59 12.97 -0.92
C ARG A 273 -5.54 13.93 -0.21
N VAL A 274 -6.71 13.45 0.21
CA VAL A 274 -7.66 14.27 0.99
C VAL A 274 -7.01 14.79 2.27
N LEU A 275 -6.42 13.90 3.09
CA LEU A 275 -5.80 14.34 4.34
C LEU A 275 -4.57 15.25 4.15
N GLU A 276 -3.79 15.03 3.09
CA GLU A 276 -2.56 15.79 2.85
C GLU A 276 -2.79 17.12 2.13
N LYS A 277 -3.84 17.24 1.31
CA LYS A 277 -4.03 18.40 0.41
C LYS A 277 -5.29 19.23 0.70
N CYS A 278 -6.33 18.66 1.31
CA CYS A 278 -7.59 19.35 1.55
C CYS A 278 -7.66 19.94 2.96
N LYS A 279 -8.21 21.15 3.07
CA LYS A 279 -8.45 21.86 4.32
C LYS A 279 -9.89 21.74 4.79
N THR A 280 -10.82 21.45 3.87
CA THR A 280 -12.25 21.37 4.15
C THR A 280 -12.86 20.11 3.53
N VAL A 281 -14.06 19.74 4.02
CA VAL A 281 -14.85 18.64 3.46
C VAL A 281 -15.22 18.92 2.01
N ASP A 282 -15.57 20.16 1.67
CA ASP A 282 -15.92 20.54 0.30
C ASP A 282 -14.75 20.36 -0.68
N GLU A 283 -13.53 20.75 -0.28
CA GLU A 283 -12.33 20.48 -1.07
C GLU A 283 -12.09 18.97 -1.24
N GLY A 284 -12.38 18.17 -0.22
CA GLY A 284 -12.28 16.71 -0.27
C GLY A 284 -13.34 16.04 -1.15
N ILE A 285 -14.57 16.60 -1.22
CA ILE A 285 -15.64 16.12 -2.11
C ILE A 285 -15.35 16.49 -3.57
N GLN A 286 -14.73 17.66 -3.80
CA GLN A 286 -14.37 18.10 -5.15
C GLN A 286 -13.19 17.32 -5.73
N LEU A 287 -12.27 16.85 -4.88
CA LEU A 287 -11.12 16.03 -5.24
C LEU A 287 -11.55 14.62 -5.68
#